data_AF-A0A2K3IXQ9-F1
#
_entry.id   AF-A0A2K3IXQ9-F1
#
_cell.length_a   1.000
_cell.length_b   1.000
_cell.length_c   1.000
_cell.angle_alpha   90.00
_cell.angle_beta   90.00
_cell.angle_gamma   90.00
#
_symmetry.space_group_name_H-M   'P 1'
#
loop_
_entity.id
_entity.type
_entity.pdbx_description
1 polymer ?
#
loop_
_entity_poly.entity_id
_entity_poly.type
_entity_poly.pdbx_seq_one_letter_code
_entity_poly.pdbx_strand_id
1 'polypeptide(L)'
;MHTIQVSALCNACPVDTFAQEIEEKIPYVEGSTVKQLVSAEMNILGKVENMMFLVTIIALLASALGVMTTMTTSVIERKKEIALMKSVGAENKKIVALFFSEAAIIGAIGGLAGFIIGVIVSQFIGLSVFNTLINPRYEIIPIVLLISIAVALIASLFPIRKAVKVEPAIVLRGE
;
A
#
# COMPACT_ATOMS: atom_id res chain seq x y z
N MET A 1 -44.27 30.11 7.58
CA MET A 1 -43.07 29.56 8.23
C MET A 1 -42.80 28.21 7.57
N HIS A 2 -42.05 28.20 6.47
CA HIS A 2 -41.73 26.98 5.72
C HIS A 2 -40.21 26.89 5.61
N THR A 3 -39.61 25.93 6.31
CA THR A 3 -38.20 25.61 6.21
C THR A 3 -38.08 24.32 5.40
N ILE A 4 -37.47 24.41 4.22
CA ILE A 4 -37.09 23.24 3.42
C ILE A 4 -35.63 22.96 3.73
N GLN A 5 -35.35 21.80 4.32
CA GLN A 5 -33.97 21.34 4.54
C GLN A 5 -33.53 20.51 3.33
N VAL A 6 -32.44 20.94 2.71
CA VAL A 6 -31.78 20.22 1.63
C VAL A 6 -30.38 19.86 2.11
N SER A 7 -30.09 18.56 2.21
CA SER A 7 -28.76 18.05 2.56
C SER A 7 -28.11 17.47 1.31
N ALA A 8 -26.96 18.02 0.93
CA ALA A 8 -26.13 17.51 -0.15
C ALA A 8 -24.79 17.02 0.41
N LEU A 9 -24.56 15.70 0.32
CA LEU A 9 -23.26 15.08 0.60
C LEU A 9 -22.42 15.17 -0.67
N CYS A 10 -21.62 16.22 -0.82
CA CYS A 10 -20.72 16.33 -1.98
C CYS A 10 -19.36 16.96 -1.61
N ASN A 11 -18.28 16.21 -1.88
CA ASN A 11 -16.90 16.57 -1.55
C ASN A 11 -16.28 17.64 -2.49
N ALA A 12 -17.03 18.07 -3.51
CA ALA A 12 -16.57 19.05 -4.51
C ALA A 12 -17.72 19.89 -5.09
N CYS A 13 -18.81 20.12 -4.34
CA CYS A 13 -19.81 21.10 -4.78
C CYS A 13 -19.31 22.52 -4.46
N PRO A 14 -19.31 23.45 -5.42
CA PRO A 14 -19.16 24.87 -5.14
C PRO A 14 -20.47 25.37 -4.52
N VAL A 15 -20.66 25.07 -3.22
CA VAL A 15 -21.87 25.45 -2.48
C VAL A 15 -21.93 26.96 -2.28
N ASP A 16 -20.78 27.64 -2.30
CA ASP A 16 -20.67 29.09 -2.10
C ASP A 16 -21.28 29.88 -3.29
N THR A 17 -21.21 29.37 -4.54
CA THR A 17 -21.77 30.05 -5.72
C THR A 17 -23.28 29.88 -5.85
N PHE A 18 -23.81 28.72 -5.48
CA PHE A 18 -25.27 28.48 -5.49
C PHE A 18 -26.00 29.17 -4.33
N ALA A 19 -25.32 29.40 -3.20
CA ALA A 19 -25.89 30.15 -2.09
C ALA A 19 -26.11 31.63 -2.45
N GLN A 20 -25.16 32.24 -3.19
CA GLN A 20 -25.27 33.64 -3.62
C GLN A 20 -26.35 33.86 -4.69
N GLU A 21 -26.55 32.91 -5.62
CA GLU A 21 -27.52 33.06 -6.72
C GLU A 21 -29.00 32.94 -6.26
N ILE A 22 -29.24 32.33 -5.09
CA ILE A 22 -30.58 32.20 -4.49
C ILE A 22 -30.92 33.40 -3.59
N GLU A 23 -29.91 34.03 -2.99
CA GLU A 23 -30.05 35.21 -2.12
C GLU A 23 -30.53 36.46 -2.89
N GLU A 24 -30.23 36.53 -4.19
CA GLU A 24 -30.64 37.66 -5.05
C GLU A 24 -32.14 37.62 -5.43
N LYS A 25 -32.81 36.46 -5.32
CA LYS A 25 -34.20 36.30 -5.79
C LYS A 25 -35.28 36.24 -4.70
N ILE A 26 -34.94 36.05 -3.41
CA ILE A 26 -35.95 35.92 -2.33
C ILE A 26 -35.45 36.55 -1.01
N PRO A 27 -35.88 37.78 -0.66
CA PRO A 27 -35.31 38.56 0.44
C PRO A 27 -35.84 38.20 1.85
N TYR A 28 -36.06 36.90 2.16
CA TYR A 28 -36.58 36.51 3.48
C TYR A 28 -36.25 35.07 3.91
N VAL A 29 -35.00 34.60 3.72
CA VAL A 29 -34.54 33.30 4.24
C VAL A 29 -33.12 33.40 4.79
N GLU A 30 -32.97 33.32 6.12
CA GLU A 30 -31.66 33.17 6.78
C GLU A 30 -31.11 31.75 6.53
N GLY A 31 -30.11 31.65 5.65
CA GLY A 31 -29.32 30.44 5.45
C GLY A 31 -28.33 30.23 6.59
N SER A 32 -28.72 29.50 7.64
CA SER A 32 -27.75 29.02 8.64
C SER A 32 -26.93 27.87 8.07
N THR A 33 -25.74 28.16 7.52
CA THR A 33 -24.76 27.13 7.18
C THR A 33 -24.17 26.54 8.46
N VAL A 34 -24.61 25.36 8.87
CA VAL A 34 -23.99 24.60 9.97
C VAL A 34 -22.70 23.96 9.47
N LYS A 35 -21.67 24.79 9.23
CA LYS A 35 -20.30 24.34 8.90
C LYS A 35 -19.61 23.65 10.09
N GLN A 36 -20.07 23.87 11.33
CA GLN A 36 -19.39 23.43 12.55
C GLN A 36 -19.54 21.94 12.89
N LEU A 37 -20.64 21.28 12.52
CA LEU A 37 -20.83 19.85 12.82
C LEU A 37 -20.01 18.95 11.88
N VAL A 38 -19.91 19.35 10.59
CA VAL A 38 -19.14 18.64 9.57
C VAL A 38 -17.62 18.81 9.77
N SER A 39 -17.14 19.99 10.20
CA SER A 39 -15.71 20.20 10.47
C SER A 39 -15.18 19.43 11.69
N ALA A 40 -16.03 19.18 12.70
CA ALA A 40 -15.66 18.34 13.84
C ALA A 40 -15.57 16.85 13.47
N GLU A 41 -16.50 16.37 12.64
CA GLU A 41 -16.51 14.99 12.13
C GLU A 41 -15.36 14.73 11.13
N MET A 42 -15.04 15.71 10.27
CA MET A 42 -13.90 15.66 9.34
C MET A 42 -12.54 15.63 10.06
N ASN A 43 -12.41 16.33 11.19
CA ASN A 43 -11.21 16.25 12.02
C ASN A 43 -11.05 14.88 12.69
N ILE A 44 -12.15 14.18 12.98
CA ILE A 44 -12.11 12.81 13.52
C ILE A 44 -11.74 11.82 12.42
N LEU A 45 -12.37 11.91 11.25
CA LEU A 45 -12.06 11.05 10.10
C LEU A 45 -10.62 11.24 9.61
N GLY A 46 -10.13 12.48 9.51
CA GLY A 46 -8.74 12.77 9.14
C GLY A 46 -7.72 12.27 10.18
N LYS A 47 -8.07 12.30 11.48
CA LYS A 47 -7.23 11.69 12.52
C LYS A 47 -7.18 10.17 12.39
N VAL A 48 -8.32 9.52 12.13
CA VAL A 48 -8.39 8.07 11.92
C VAL A 48 -7.59 7.65 10.68
N GLU A 49 -7.73 8.37 9.57
CA GLU A 49 -6.96 8.14 8.35
C GLU A 49 -5.45 8.25 8.59
N ASN A 50 -5.01 9.30 9.28
CA ASN A 50 -3.59 9.50 9.59
C ASN A 50 -3.04 8.41 10.53
N MET A 51 -3.83 7.93 11.50
CA MET A 51 -3.45 6.78 12.33
C MET A 51 -3.32 5.49 11.50
N MET A 52 -4.27 5.23 10.60
CA MET A 52 -4.20 4.07 9.69
C MET A 52 -3.00 4.16 8.75
N PHE A 53 -2.66 5.36 8.28
CA PHE A 53 -1.49 5.59 7.46
C PHE A 53 -0.20 5.25 8.20
N LEU A 54 -0.07 5.68 9.47
CA LEU A 54 1.07 5.30 10.32
C LEU A 54 1.17 3.78 10.52
N VAL A 55 0.05 3.11 10.81
CA VAL A 55 0.01 1.65 10.95
C VAL A 55 0.45 0.96 9.66
N THR A 56 0.03 1.49 8.51
CA THR A 56 0.39 0.97 7.20
C THR A 56 1.91 1.09 6.95
N ILE A 57 2.51 2.23 7.31
CA ILE A 57 3.97 2.39 7.22
C ILE A 57 4.69 1.35 8.10
N ILE A 58 4.25 1.17 9.33
CA ILE A 58 4.87 0.18 10.24
C ILE A 58 4.72 -1.23 9.69
N ALA A 59 3.54 -1.58 9.16
CA ALA A 59 3.30 -2.88 8.54
C ALA A 59 4.16 -3.10 7.28
N LEU A 60 4.36 -2.05 6.46
CA LEU A 60 5.27 -2.07 5.32
C LEU A 60 6.73 -2.27 5.73
N LEU A 61 7.17 -1.65 6.82
CA LEU A 61 8.50 -1.88 7.37
C LEU A 61 8.65 -3.31 7.89
N ALA A 62 7.66 -3.83 8.61
CA ALA A 62 7.67 -5.21 9.11
C ALA A 62 7.72 -6.23 7.96
N SER A 63 6.94 -6.02 6.90
CA SER A 63 6.97 -6.89 5.72
C SER A 63 8.30 -6.81 4.96
N ALA A 64 8.87 -5.61 4.82
CA ALA A 64 10.20 -5.42 4.24
C ALA A 64 11.28 -6.19 5.03
N LEU A 65 11.24 -6.12 6.36
CA LEU A 65 12.14 -6.90 7.21
C LEU A 65 11.94 -8.41 7.03
N GLY A 66 10.70 -8.87 6.92
CA GLY A 66 10.38 -10.27 6.63
C GLY A 66 10.95 -10.74 5.29
N VAL A 67 10.78 -9.95 4.21
CA VAL A 67 11.38 -10.25 2.90
C VAL A 67 12.90 -10.28 3.00
N MET A 68 13.50 -9.31 3.71
CA MET A 68 14.95 -9.24 3.89
C MET A 68 15.50 -10.48 4.61
N THR A 69 14.85 -10.94 5.68
CA THR A 69 15.30 -12.12 6.44
C THR A 69 15.13 -13.39 5.61
N THR A 70 13.97 -13.59 4.99
CA THR A 70 13.73 -14.74 4.10
C THR A 70 14.77 -14.80 2.98
N MET A 71 15.00 -13.70 2.27
CA MET A 71 15.96 -13.65 1.17
C MET A 71 17.40 -13.86 1.66
N THR A 72 17.75 -13.35 2.84
CA THR A 72 19.07 -13.60 3.45
C THR A 72 19.27 -15.09 3.73
N THR A 73 18.25 -15.77 4.27
CA THR A 73 18.28 -17.21 4.51
C THR A 73 18.43 -17.98 3.20
N SER A 74 17.65 -17.65 2.16
CA SER A 74 17.76 -18.29 0.84
C SER A 74 19.16 -18.13 0.23
N VAL A 75 19.81 -16.97 0.40
CA VAL A 75 21.20 -16.74 -0.04
C VAL A 75 22.19 -17.65 0.69
N ILE A 76 21.97 -17.90 1.99
CA ILE A 76 22.85 -18.76 2.79
C ILE A 76 22.67 -20.23 2.39
N GLU A 77 21.43 -20.69 2.23
CA GLU A 77 21.12 -22.07 1.81
C GLU A 77 21.67 -22.36 0.41
N ARG A 78 21.52 -21.40 -0.52
CA ARG A 78 21.95 -21.52 -1.92
C ARG A 78 23.38 -21.04 -2.16
N LYS A 79 24.17 -20.80 -1.10
CA LYS A 79 25.54 -20.28 -1.20
C LYS A 79 26.46 -21.16 -2.07
N LYS A 80 26.30 -22.48 -1.99
CA LYS A 80 27.05 -23.46 -2.82
C LYS A 80 26.71 -23.35 -4.30
N GLU A 81 25.42 -23.20 -4.64
CA GLU A 81 24.98 -23.00 -6.03
C GLU A 81 25.56 -21.71 -6.62
N ILE A 82 25.52 -20.62 -5.85
CA ILE A 82 26.07 -19.31 -6.26
C ILE A 82 27.59 -19.42 -6.49
N ALA A 83 28.30 -20.12 -5.61
CA ALA A 83 29.73 -20.36 -5.75
C ALA A 83 30.07 -21.19 -7.01
N LEU A 84 29.29 -22.23 -7.29
CA LEU A 84 29.43 -23.03 -8.52
C LEU A 84 29.18 -22.18 -9.76
N MET A 85 28.09 -21.41 -9.81
CA MET A 85 27.79 -20.52 -10.93
C MET A 85 28.95 -19.55 -11.21
N LYS A 86 29.50 -18.92 -10.16
CA LYS A 86 30.65 -18.01 -10.30
C LYS A 86 31.92 -18.72 -10.75
N SER A 87 32.16 -19.94 -10.31
CA SER A 87 33.35 -20.73 -10.69
C SER A 87 33.34 -21.11 -12.17
N VAL A 88 32.15 -21.30 -12.75
CA VAL A 88 31.95 -21.55 -14.19
C VAL A 88 31.93 -20.24 -15.01
N GLY A 89 32.15 -19.08 -14.37
CA GLY A 89 32.28 -17.78 -15.03
C GLY A 89 30.99 -16.95 -15.11
N ALA A 90 29.98 -17.23 -14.28
CA ALA A 90 28.78 -16.37 -14.24
C ALA A 90 29.11 -14.97 -13.70
N GLU A 91 28.68 -13.94 -14.44
CA GLU A 91 28.81 -12.56 -13.99
C GLU A 91 27.92 -12.24 -12.78
N ASN A 92 28.40 -11.34 -11.92
CA ASN A 92 27.63 -10.82 -10.79
C ASN A 92 26.27 -10.23 -11.21
N LYS A 93 26.17 -9.65 -12.42
CA LYS A 93 24.91 -9.11 -12.96
C LYS A 93 23.83 -10.17 -13.12
N LYS A 94 24.18 -11.39 -13.53
CA LYS A 94 23.22 -12.50 -13.68
C LYS A 94 22.66 -12.93 -12.32
N ILE A 95 23.53 -12.98 -11.31
CA ILE A 95 23.14 -13.31 -9.93
C ILE A 95 22.20 -12.23 -9.37
N VAL A 96 22.55 -10.95 -9.58
CA VAL A 96 21.69 -9.83 -9.18
C VAL A 96 20.33 -9.87 -9.86
N ALA A 97 20.29 -10.12 -11.18
CA ALA A 97 19.05 -10.21 -11.94
C ALA A 97 18.16 -11.39 -11.46
N LEU A 98 18.77 -12.54 -11.14
CA LEU A 98 18.06 -13.69 -10.59
C LEU A 98 17.33 -13.31 -9.30
N PHE A 99 18.05 -12.76 -8.32
CA PHE A 99 17.46 -12.41 -7.03
C PHE A 99 16.47 -11.24 -7.12
N PHE A 100 16.68 -10.26 -7.99
CA PHE A 100 15.69 -9.22 -8.23
C PHE A 100 14.40 -9.78 -8.85
N SER A 101 14.52 -10.74 -9.78
CA SER A 101 13.35 -11.39 -10.37
C SER A 101 12.57 -12.18 -9.31
N GLU A 102 13.27 -12.87 -8.42
CA GLU A 102 12.67 -13.59 -7.29
C GLU A 102 11.95 -12.63 -6.33
N ALA A 103 12.59 -11.51 -5.96
CA ALA A 103 11.97 -10.48 -5.14
C ALA A 103 10.74 -9.83 -5.81
N ALA A 104 10.80 -9.58 -7.12
CA ALA A 104 9.68 -9.03 -7.88
C ALA A 104 8.49 -9.99 -7.91
N ILE A 105 8.74 -11.29 -8.10
CA ILE A 105 7.69 -12.32 -8.08
C ILE A 105 7.06 -12.42 -6.69
N ILE A 106 7.88 -12.42 -5.62
CA ILE A 106 7.38 -12.43 -4.24
C ILE A 106 6.53 -11.20 -3.96
N GLY A 107 6.99 -10.00 -4.36
CA GLY A 107 6.26 -8.75 -4.19
C GLY A 107 4.95 -8.71 -4.99
N ALA A 108 4.93 -9.26 -6.21
CA ALA A 108 3.75 -9.33 -7.05
C ALA A 108 2.70 -10.30 -6.49
N ILE A 109 3.11 -11.53 -6.15
CA ILE A 109 2.22 -12.54 -5.57
C ILE A 109 1.70 -12.08 -4.22
N GLY A 110 2.57 -11.56 -3.35
CA GLY A 110 2.19 -11.04 -2.04
C GLY A 110 1.24 -9.84 -2.14
N GLY A 111 1.49 -8.91 -3.08
CA GLY A 111 0.62 -7.76 -3.34
C GLY A 111 -0.77 -8.17 -3.84
N LEU A 112 -0.84 -9.08 -4.82
CA LEU A 112 -2.10 -9.60 -5.36
C LEU A 112 -2.88 -10.37 -4.29
N ALA A 113 -2.22 -11.29 -3.58
CA ALA A 113 -2.86 -12.07 -2.52
C ALA A 113 -3.36 -11.16 -1.39
N GLY A 114 -2.54 -10.20 -0.95
CA GLY A 114 -2.91 -9.22 0.07
C GLY A 114 -4.10 -8.36 -0.35
N PHE A 115 -4.14 -7.90 -1.60
CA PHE A 115 -5.29 -7.15 -2.13
C PHE A 115 -6.57 -7.98 -2.12
N ILE A 116 -6.53 -9.23 -2.62
CA ILE A 116 -7.69 -10.12 -2.67
C ILE A 116 -8.21 -10.39 -1.25
N ILE A 117 -7.32 -10.73 -0.32
CA ILE A 117 -7.68 -10.97 1.09
C ILE A 117 -8.26 -9.70 1.71
N GLY A 118 -7.64 -8.54 1.46
CA GLY A 118 -8.11 -7.26 1.96
C GLY A 118 -9.52 -6.90 1.49
N VAL A 119 -9.83 -7.14 0.21
CA VAL A 119 -11.19 -6.94 -0.35
C VAL A 119 -12.19 -7.88 0.31
N ILE A 120 -11.85 -9.16 0.47
CA ILE A 120 -12.73 -10.15 1.12
C ILE A 120 -13.04 -9.76 2.57
N VAL A 121 -12.01 -9.37 3.33
CA VAL A 121 -12.16 -8.95 4.73
C VAL A 121 -12.97 -7.65 4.81
N SER A 122 -12.68 -6.68 3.96
CA SER A 122 -13.44 -5.42 3.89
C SER A 122 -14.92 -5.69 3.59
N GLN A 123 -15.22 -6.60 2.67
CA GLN A 123 -16.58 -6.96 2.33
C GLN A 123 -17.31 -7.63 3.49
N PHE A 124 -16.63 -8.54 4.20
CA PHE A 124 -17.19 -9.22 5.37
C PHE A 124 -17.54 -8.24 6.51
N ILE A 125 -16.65 -7.29 6.78
CA ILE A 125 -16.87 -6.24 7.77
C ILE A 125 -17.99 -5.29 7.33
N GLY A 126 -18.01 -4.88 6.05
CA GLY A 126 -19.04 -4.00 5.50
C GLY A 126 -20.45 -4.57 5.61
N LEU A 127 -20.60 -5.86 5.30
CA LEU A 127 -21.87 -6.58 5.45
C LEU A 127 -22.29 -6.74 6.92
N SER A 128 -21.35 -7.10 7.80
CA SER A 128 -21.68 -7.40 9.21
C SER A 128 -21.98 -6.15 10.05
N VAL A 129 -21.31 -5.03 9.78
CA VAL A 129 -21.40 -3.82 10.62
C VAL A 129 -22.33 -2.78 10.02
N PHE A 130 -22.27 -2.56 8.71
CA PHE A 130 -22.96 -1.43 8.05
C PHE A 130 -24.11 -1.87 7.13
N ASN A 131 -24.25 -3.18 6.87
CA ASN A 131 -25.25 -3.75 5.95
C ASN A 131 -25.21 -3.13 4.55
N THR A 132 -24.03 -2.62 4.16
CA THR A 132 -23.77 -1.98 2.86
C THR A 132 -22.62 -2.69 2.15
N LEU A 133 -22.78 -2.92 0.85
CA LEU A 133 -21.73 -3.48 -0.01
C LEU A 133 -20.68 -2.40 -0.29
N ILE A 134 -19.42 -2.67 0.06
CA ILE A 134 -18.30 -1.77 -0.22
C ILE A 134 -17.78 -2.13 -1.61
N ASN A 135 -17.88 -1.20 -2.56
CA ASN A 135 -17.35 -1.43 -3.91
C ASN A 135 -15.82 -1.27 -3.91
N PRO A 136 -15.04 -2.34 -4.19
CA PRO A 136 -13.60 -2.23 -4.29
C PRO A 136 -13.21 -1.37 -5.49
N ARG A 137 -12.34 -0.37 -5.26
CA ARG A 137 -11.80 0.47 -6.33
C ARG A 137 -10.68 -0.26 -7.08
N TYR A 138 -11.03 -0.93 -8.17
CA TYR A 138 -10.07 -1.67 -9.01
C TYR A 138 -8.96 -0.77 -9.61
N GLU A 139 -9.22 0.54 -9.73
CA GLU A 139 -8.23 1.54 -10.18
C GLU A 139 -6.96 1.59 -9.32
N ILE A 140 -7.02 1.14 -8.06
CA ILE A 140 -5.91 1.22 -7.10
C ILE A 140 -4.98 -0.01 -7.21
N ILE A 141 -5.42 -1.09 -7.85
CA ILE A 141 -4.63 -2.33 -8.04
C ILE A 141 -3.23 -2.07 -8.59
N PRO A 142 -3.04 -1.33 -9.70
CA PRO A 142 -1.70 -1.10 -10.24
C PRO A 142 -0.79 -0.36 -9.25
N ILE A 143 -1.33 0.56 -8.46
CA ILE A 143 -0.58 1.33 -7.47
C ILE A 143 -0.13 0.41 -6.33
N VAL A 144 -1.03 -0.43 -5.81
CA VAL A 144 -0.71 -1.39 -4.73
C VAL A 144 0.35 -2.39 -5.19
N LEU A 145 0.21 -2.91 -6.40
CA LEU A 145 1.18 -3.85 -6.96
C LEU A 145 2.56 -3.20 -7.16
N LEU A 146 2.58 -1.95 -7.62
CA LEU A 146 3.82 -1.21 -7.79
C LEU A 146 4.50 -0.95 -6.44
N ILE A 147 3.73 -0.56 -5.42
CA ILE A 147 4.26 -0.35 -4.06
C ILE A 147 4.78 -1.68 -3.47
N SER A 148 4.04 -2.79 -3.59
CA SER A 148 4.46 -4.08 -3.03
C SER A 148 5.74 -4.59 -3.68
N ILE A 149 5.85 -4.48 -5.01
CA ILE A 149 7.07 -4.83 -5.74
C ILE A 149 8.21 -3.90 -5.35
N ALA A 150 7.99 -2.58 -5.30
CA ALA A 150 9.03 -1.62 -4.93
C ALA A 150 9.59 -1.90 -3.53
N VAL A 151 8.73 -2.20 -2.56
CA VAL A 151 9.13 -2.53 -1.18
C VAL A 151 9.94 -3.82 -1.14
N ALA A 152 9.51 -4.87 -1.85
CA ALA A 152 10.27 -6.13 -1.94
C ALA A 152 11.64 -5.94 -2.62
N LEU A 153 11.72 -5.13 -3.67
CA LEU A 153 12.97 -4.78 -4.34
C LEU A 153 13.91 -4.01 -3.42
N ILE A 154 13.41 -2.99 -2.71
CA ILE A 154 14.19 -2.21 -1.75
C ILE A 154 14.71 -3.09 -0.62
N ALA A 155 13.86 -3.94 -0.05
CA ALA A 155 14.23 -4.88 1.01
C ALA A 155 15.31 -5.88 0.57
N SER A 156 15.27 -6.32 -0.69
CA SER A 156 16.23 -7.31 -1.23
C SER A 156 17.60 -6.73 -1.59
N LEU A 157 17.78 -5.40 -1.64
CA LEU A 157 19.07 -4.78 -1.96
C LEU A 157 20.21 -5.23 -1.03
N PHE A 158 19.94 -5.36 0.26
CA PHE A 158 20.92 -5.80 1.25
C PHE A 158 21.37 -7.27 1.06
N PRO A 159 20.46 -8.27 1.02
CA PRO A 159 20.84 -9.66 0.80
C PRO A 159 21.48 -9.90 -0.58
N ILE A 160 21.04 -9.20 -1.63
CA ILE A 160 21.64 -9.29 -2.97
C ILE A 160 23.11 -8.89 -2.95
N ARG A 161 23.46 -7.80 -2.26
CA ARG A 161 24.85 -7.40 -2.08
C ARG A 161 25.67 -8.45 -1.34
N LYS A 162 25.07 -9.15 -0.38
CA LYS A 162 25.71 -10.25 0.35
C LYS A 162 25.93 -11.47 -0.56
N ALA A 163 24.97 -11.81 -1.42
CA ALA A 163 25.09 -12.90 -2.40
C ALA A 163 26.23 -12.67 -3.41
N VAL A 164 26.37 -11.44 -3.89
CA VAL A 164 27.43 -11.06 -4.82
C VAL A 164 28.82 -11.06 -4.17
N LYS A 165 28.92 -10.95 -2.84
CA LYS A 165 30.20 -11.03 -2.12
C LYS A 165 30.64 -12.45 -1.77
N VAL A 166 29.87 -13.49 -2.15
CA VAL A 166 30.26 -14.89 -1.92
C VAL A 166 31.51 -15.23 -2.73
N GLU A 167 32.56 -15.67 -2.05
CA GLU A 167 33.82 -16.13 -2.62
C GLU A 167 33.78 -17.64 -2.92
N PRO A 168 33.93 -18.06 -4.19
CA PRO A 168 33.79 -19.48 -4.53
C PRO A 168 34.83 -20.39 -3.88
N ALA A 169 36.07 -19.91 -3.73
CA ALA A 169 37.18 -20.68 -3.20
C ALA A 169 36.95 -21.14 -1.75
N ILE A 170 36.38 -20.27 -0.90
CA ILE A 170 36.07 -20.60 0.50
C ILE A 170 34.90 -21.59 0.57
N VAL A 171 33.83 -21.32 -0.19
CA VAL A 171 32.60 -22.14 -0.13
C VAL A 171 32.83 -23.57 -0.63
N LEU A 172 33.65 -23.77 -1.66
CA LEU A 172 33.94 -25.10 -2.21
C LEU A 172 34.98 -25.88 -1.39
N ARG A 173 35.81 -25.19 -0.59
CA ARG A 173 36.70 -25.84 0.38
C ARG A 173 35.97 -26.47 1.57
N GLY A 174 34.70 -26.11 1.79
CA GLY A 174 33.87 -26.71 2.84
C GLY A 174 34.10 -26.14 4.23
N GLU A 175 34.71 -24.95 4.33
CA GLU A 175 34.79 -24.16 5.57
C GLU A 175 33.56 -23.24 5.75
#